data_AF-A0A6N8H116-F1
#
_entry.id   AF-A0A6N8H116-F1
#
_cell.length_a   1.000
_cell.length_b   1.000
_cell.length_c   1.000
_cell.angle_alpha   90.00
_cell.angle_beta   90.00
_cell.angle_gamma   90.00
#
_symmetry.space_group_name_H-M   'P 1'
#
loop_
_entity.id
_entity.type
_entity.pdbx_description
1 polymer ?
#
loop_
_entity_poly.entity_id
_entity_poly.type
_entity_poly.pdbx_seq_one_letter_code
_entity_poly.pdbx_strand_id
1 'polypeptide(L)'
;MSILEVLMIVCFGVAWPINLYNSFKSKSTKGKNLLFMSFIVLAYVFGILNKLFVSVDAAVYFYILNEAMVLADYILYFVNRHREIQNGICKNYYNVYR
;
A
#
# COMPACT_ATOMS: atom_id res chain seq x y z
N MET A 1 22.95 9.91 -0.37
CA MET A 1 21.57 10.13 -0.85
C MET A 1 21.56 11.34 -1.78
N SER A 2 21.09 11.17 -3.02
CA SER A 2 20.91 12.31 -3.96
C SER A 2 19.63 13.07 -3.63
N ILE A 3 19.57 14.38 -3.90
CA ILE A 3 18.36 15.19 -3.67
C ILE A 3 17.13 14.61 -4.41
N LEU A 4 17.36 14.01 -5.58
CA LEU A 4 16.31 13.38 -6.39
C LEU A 4 15.75 12.11 -5.74
N GLU A 5 16.60 11.35 -5.04
CA GLU A 5 16.22 10.14 -4.31
C GLU A 5 15.34 10.49 -3.11
N VAL A 6 15.71 11.53 -2.37
CA VAL A 6 14.91 12.03 -1.24
C VAL A 6 13.55 12.54 -1.73
N LEU A 7 13.52 13.34 -2.80
CA LEU A 7 12.27 13.83 -3.39
C LEU A 7 11.37 12.68 -3.88
N MET A 8 11.95 11.66 -4.51
CA MET A 8 11.22 10.46 -4.93
C MET A 8 10.56 9.76 -3.72
N ILE A 9 11.32 9.53 -2.65
CA ILE A 9 10.81 8.87 -1.43
C ILE A 9 9.69 9.69 -0.78
N VAL A 10 9.83 11.02 -0.74
CA VAL A 10 8.80 11.93 -0.20
C VAL A 10 7.54 11.90 -1.06
N CYS A 11 7.66 11.96 -2.39
CA CYS A 11 6.52 11.86 -3.29
C CYS A 11 5.78 10.53 -3.12
N PHE A 12 6.51 9.41 -3.02
CA PHE A 12 5.90 8.12 -2.71
C PHE A 12 5.25 8.13 -1.32
N GLY A 13 5.89 8.74 -0.33
CA GLY A 13 5.37 8.79 1.03
C GLY A 13 4.13 9.67 1.20
N VAL A 14 3.86 10.59 0.29
CA VAL A 14 2.59 11.34 0.23
C VAL A 14 1.53 10.60 -0.60
N ALA A 15 1.93 9.84 -1.63
CA ALA A 15 0.99 9.07 -2.44
C ALA A 15 0.23 8.00 -1.64
N TRP A 16 0.92 7.30 -0.73
CA TRP A 16 0.31 6.26 0.12
C TRP A 16 -0.76 6.75 1.09
N PRO A 17 -0.57 7.81 1.89
CA PRO A 17 -1.60 8.32 2.80
C PRO A 17 -2.81 8.86 2.05
N ILE A 18 -2.62 9.45 0.86
CA ILE A 18 -3.75 9.86 0.00
C ILE A 18 -4.55 8.62 -0.43
N ASN A 19 -3.89 7.55 -0.88
CA ASN A 19 -4.56 6.32 -1.30
C ASN A 19 -5.28 5.64 -0.13
N LEU A 20 -4.64 5.58 1.04
CA LEU A 20 -5.22 5.04 2.27
C LEU A 20 -6.45 5.85 2.71
N TYR A 21 -6.34 7.19 2.73
CA TYR A 21 -7.45 8.07 3.09
C TYR A 21 -8.64 7.91 2.14
N ASN A 22 -8.39 7.86 0.83
CA ASN A 22 -9.44 7.63 -0.16
C ASN A 22 -10.14 6.28 0.06
N SER A 23 -9.39 5.25 0.44
CA SER A 23 -9.92 3.90 0.70
C SER A 23 -10.72 3.83 2.00
N PHE A 24 -10.29 4.58 3.00
CA PHE A 24 -11.01 4.70 4.26
C PHE A 24 -12.31 5.48 4.10
N LYS A 25 -12.28 6.58 3.34
CA LYS A 25 -13.43 7.43 3.09
C LYS A 25 -14.45 6.80 2.15
N SER A 26 -13.99 6.18 1.06
CA SER A 26 -14.88 5.54 0.07
C SER A 26 -15.50 4.25 0.61
N LYS A 27 -14.82 3.58 1.57
CA LYS A 27 -15.17 2.24 2.07
C LYS A 27 -15.39 1.21 0.96
N SER A 28 -14.80 1.43 -0.21
CA SER A 28 -14.97 0.59 -1.39
C SER A 28 -13.64 0.11 -1.93
N THR A 29 -13.64 -1.08 -2.52
CA THR A 29 -12.48 -1.65 -3.21
C THR A 29 -12.54 -1.46 -4.74
N LYS A 30 -13.52 -0.67 -5.23
CA LYS A 30 -13.69 -0.41 -6.67
C LYS A 30 -12.47 0.29 -7.26
N GLY A 31 -11.91 -0.27 -8.33
CA GLY A 31 -10.71 0.25 -9.01
C GLY A 31 -9.38 -0.19 -8.39
N LYS A 32 -9.38 -0.92 -7.27
CA LYS A 32 -8.17 -1.46 -6.66
C LYS A 32 -7.86 -2.87 -7.12
N ASN A 33 -6.60 -3.12 -7.46
CA ASN A 33 -6.11 -4.42 -7.89
C ASN A 33 -5.31 -5.10 -6.76
N LEU A 34 -5.85 -6.18 -6.20
CA LEU A 34 -5.23 -6.94 -5.12
C LEU A 34 -3.85 -7.48 -5.49
N LEU A 35 -3.66 -7.96 -6.73
CA LEU A 35 -2.36 -8.49 -7.18
C LEU A 35 -1.32 -7.38 -7.19
N PHE A 36 -1.67 -6.21 -7.74
CA PHE A 36 -0.80 -5.04 -7.75
C PHE A 36 -0.38 -4.64 -6.34
N MET A 37 -1.33 -4.53 -5.40
CA MET A 37 -1.03 -4.19 -4.02
C MET A 37 -0.15 -5.25 -3.33
N SER A 38 -0.40 -6.53 -3.60
CA SER A 38 0.42 -7.64 -3.07
C SER A 38 1.87 -7.58 -3.57
N PHE A 39 2.08 -7.29 -4.86
CA PHE A 39 3.42 -7.11 -5.43
C PHE A 39 4.14 -5.90 -4.82
N ILE A 40 3.42 -4.82 -4.52
CA ILE A 40 4.02 -3.65 -3.87
C ILE A 40 4.46 -3.98 -2.46
N VAL A 41 3.62 -4.63 -1.65
CA VAL A 41 4.01 -5.07 -0.29
C VAL A 41 5.27 -5.94 -0.36
N LEU A 42 5.29 -6.91 -1.28
CA LEU A 42 6.43 -7.81 -1.46
C LEU A 42 7.71 -7.08 -1.91
N ALA A 43 7.57 -6.08 -2.79
CA ALA A 43 8.69 -5.24 -3.21
C ALA A 43 9.25 -4.39 -2.05
N TYR A 44 8.38 -3.84 -1.17
CA TYR A 44 8.82 -3.11 0.02
C TYR A 44 9.58 -4.00 1.01
N VAL A 45 9.08 -5.22 1.25
CA VAL A 45 9.76 -6.20 2.11
C VAL A 45 11.18 -6.48 1.60
N PHE A 46 11.33 -6.75 0.29
CA PHE A 46 12.66 -6.96 -0.29
C PHE A 46 13.54 -5.70 -0.25
N GLY A 47 12.97 -4.52 -0.46
CA GLY A 47 13.70 -3.25 -0.35
C GLY A 47 14.24 -2.99 1.05
N ILE A 48 13.45 -3.29 2.09
CA ILE A 48 13.84 -3.12 3.49
C ILE A 48 14.88 -4.16 3.89
N LEU A 49 14.71 -5.42 3.49
CA LEU A 49 15.72 -6.46 3.72
C LEU A 49 17.06 -6.06 3.08
N ASN A 50 17.06 -5.58 1.83
CA ASN A 50 18.28 -5.11 1.18
C ASN A 50 18.94 -3.94 1.94
N LYS A 51 18.14 -2.99 2.46
CA LYS A 51 18.68 -1.88 3.26
C LYS A 51 19.25 -2.33 4.60
N LEU A 52 18.65 -3.34 5.25
CA LEU A 52 19.15 -3.91 6.50
C LEU A 52 20.45 -4.69 6.32
N PHE A 53 20.62 -5.42 5.22
CA PHE A 53 21.80 -6.26 4.98
C PHE A 53 22.96 -5.56 4.26
N VAL A 54 22.71 -4.51 3.46
CA VAL A 54 23.73 -3.92 2.58
C VAL A 54 24.16 -2.52 2.99
N SER A 55 23.23 -1.63 3.36
CA SER A 55 23.59 -0.25 3.74
C SER A 55 22.46 0.46 4.50
N VAL A 56 22.63 0.59 5.82
CA VAL A 56 21.69 1.34 6.66
C VAL A 56 21.95 2.83 6.48
N ASP A 57 20.96 3.55 5.95
CA ASP A 57 20.96 5.01 5.83
C ASP A 57 19.69 5.55 6.49
N ALA A 58 19.68 6.82 6.89
CA ALA A 58 18.53 7.48 7.51
C ALA A 58 17.27 7.44 6.61
N ALA A 59 17.43 7.25 5.31
CA ALA A 59 16.33 7.00 4.37
C ALA A 59 15.48 5.76 4.73
N VAL A 60 16.01 4.81 5.50
CA VAL A 60 15.27 3.60 5.91
C VAL A 60 14.02 3.92 6.73
N TYR A 61 14.04 5.00 7.53
CA TYR A 61 12.88 5.42 8.32
C TYR A 61 11.70 5.82 7.43
N PHE A 62 11.96 6.50 6.30
CA PHE A 62 10.93 6.85 5.33
C PHE A 62 10.38 5.62 4.60
N TYR A 63 11.23 4.63 4.32
CA TYR A 63 10.80 3.36 3.74
C TYR A 63 9.89 2.57 4.69
N ILE A 64 10.26 2.47 5.98
CA ILE A 64 9.46 1.80 7.00
C ILE A 64 8.09 2.48 7.16
N LEU A 65 8.07 3.82 7.20
CA LEU A 65 6.83 4.59 7.28
C LEU A 65 5.94 4.36 6.04
N ASN A 66 6.53 4.34 4.85
CA ASN A 66 5.80 4.02 3.61
C ASN A 66 5.26 2.60 3.61
N GLU A 67 6.05 1.62 4.04
CA GLU A 67 5.60 0.23 4.15
C GLU A 67 4.43 0.09 5.13
N ALA A 68 4.49 0.75 6.29
CA ALA A 68 3.40 0.74 7.26
C ALA A 68 2.09 1.29 6.67
N MET A 69 2.15 2.36 5.85
CA MET A 69 0.98 2.91 5.18
C MET A 69 0.44 1.99 4.08
N VAL A 70 1.32 1.37 3.29
CA VAL A 70 0.94 0.38 2.28
C VAL A 70 0.27 -0.83 2.93
N LEU A 71 0.85 -1.34 4.03
CA LEU A 71 0.30 -2.44 4.81
C LEU A 71 -1.08 -2.09 5.39
N ALA A 72 -1.23 -0.89 5.96
CA ALA A 72 -2.53 -0.43 6.45
C ALA A 72 -3.57 -0.40 5.32
N ASP A 73 -3.19 0.08 4.13
CA ASP A 73 -4.09 0.14 2.97
C ASP A 73 -4.43 -1.25 2.42
N TYR A 74 -3.46 -2.18 2.48
CA TYR A 74 -3.63 -3.58 2.12
C TYR A 74 -4.60 -4.29 3.07
N ILE A 75 -4.45 -4.11 4.38
CA ILE A 75 -5.38 -4.67 5.38
C ILE A 75 -6.77 -4.05 5.20
N LEU A 76 -6.84 -2.73 5.01
CA LEU A 76 -8.09 -2.03 4.79
C LEU A 76 -8.83 -2.51 3.53
N TYR A 77 -8.09 -2.89 2.48
CA TYR A 77 -8.67 -3.54 1.30
C TYR A 77 -9.44 -4.81 1.68
N PHE A 78 -8.86 -5.71 2.47
CA PHE A 78 -9.56 -6.93 2.90
C PHE A 78 -10.78 -6.64 3.76
N VAL A 79 -10.70 -5.65 4.66
CA VAL A 79 -11.82 -5.24 5.51
C VAL A 79 -12.97 -4.68 4.67
N ASN A 80 -12.68 -3.75 3.77
CA ASN A 80 -13.68 -3.18 2.86
C ASN A 80 -14.24 -4.25 1.92
N ARG A 81 -13.38 -5.15 1.42
CA ARG A 81 -13.81 -6.25 0.55
C ARG A 81 -14.74 -7.22 1.27
N HIS A 82 -14.44 -7.57 2.52
CA HIS A 82 -15.30 -8.42 3.33
C HIS A 82 -16.68 -7.77 3.51
N ARG A 83 -16.73 -6.46 3.81
CA ARG A 83 -17.99 -5.71 3.90
C ARG A 83 -18.76 -5.69 2.57
N GLU A 84 -18.08 -5.50 1.45
CA GLU A 84 -18.70 -5.53 0.11
C GLU A 84 -19.25 -6.92 -0.24
N ILE A 85 -18.61 -8.00 0.22
CA ILE A 85 -19.11 -9.37 0.06
C ILE A 85 -20.37 -9.58 0.91
N GLN A 86 -20.36 -9.16 2.18
CA GLN A 86 -21.53 -9.23 3.07
C GLN A 86 -22.73 -8.44 2.52
N ASN A 87 -22.48 -7.28 1.91
CA ASN A 87 -23.49 -6.43 1.31
C ASN A 87 -23.91 -6.88 -0.12
N GLY A 88 -23.37 -7.98 -0.63
CA GLY A 88 -23.71 -8.51 -1.97
C GLY A 88 -23.15 -7.72 -3.16
N ILE A 89 -22.25 -6.76 -2.92
CA ILE A 89 -21.62 -5.92 -3.96
C ILE A 89 -20.52 -6.70 -4.71
N CYS A 90 -19.89 -7.67 -4.06
CA CYS A 90 -18.82 -8.51 -4.63
C CYS A 90 -19.08 -9.99 -4.34
N LYS A 91 -18.84 -10.87 -5.32
CA LYS A 91 -18.95 -12.33 -5.11
C LYS A 91 -17.67 -12.97 -4.58
N ASN A 92 -16.51 -12.38 -4.87
CA ASN A 92 -15.19 -12.92 -4.55
C ASN A 92 -14.18 -11.79 -4.33
N TYR A 93 -12.98 -12.12 -3.85
CA TYR A 93 -11.88 -11.17 -3.67
C TYR A 93 -11.29 -10.61 -4.98
N TYR A 94 -11.56 -11.25 -6.12
CA TYR A 94 -11.05 -10.84 -7.44
C TYR A 94 -12.06 -10.08 -8.30
N ASN A 95 -13.36 -10.32 -8.12
CA ASN A 95 -14.41 -9.77 -9.00
C ASN A 95 -15.37 -8.85 -8.22
N VAL A 96 -15.34 -7.54 -8.55
CA VAL A 96 -16.32 -6.53 -8.11
C VAL A 96 -17.43 -6.48 -9.14
N TYR A 97 -18.71 -6.57 -8.76
CA TYR A 97 -19.78 -6.28 -9.72
C TYR A 97 -19.74 -4.79 -10.06
N ARG A 98 -19.63 -4.49 -11.35
CA ARG A 98 -19.39 -3.15 -11.88
C ARG A 98 -20.51 -2.18 -11.52
#